data_AF-A0A818KDF8-F1
#
_entry.id   AF-A0A818KDF8-F1
#
_cell.length_a   1.000
_cell.length_b   1.000
_cell.length_c   1.000
_cell.angle_alpha   90.00
_cell.angle_beta   90.00
_cell.angle_gamma   90.00
#
_symmetry.space_group_name_H-M   'P 1'
#
loop_
_entity.id
_entity.type
_entity.pdbx_description
1 polymer ?
#
loop_
_entity_poly.entity_id
_entity_poly.type
_entity_poly.pdbx_seq_one_letter_code
_entity_poly.pdbx_strand_id
1 'polypeptide(L)'
;FSRINLSKSQRSLIRLELEKEFSNVLNYLQFIISTYNQIDILSKIFSCLSKWLEFGISILKIEILFEYLFNSLNNDNLFDDVYNCLSVLFTSPDALKYPSTFSCLLPYVIQFETILDQCLTIGNKEKTECITKLIMQFGENLVQLIVQMSMTTNSQSQILSHNFCRLVMKCTEMKGQYPIEETCSALTFSFWNTLEEEIISINEKTNQDILLELFRSYFENLIEVLISKGQLPDNENIFTYEDKELFRCYRSDIIDTMLCMYNILGNRAMKGKLN
;
A
#
# COMPACT_ATOMS: atom_id res chain seq x y z
N PHE A 1 -14.24 -12.01 -19.54
CA PHE A 1 -13.58 -12.78 -20.62
C PHE A 1 -13.38 -14.28 -20.34
N SER A 2 -13.49 -14.76 -19.09
CA SER A 2 -13.31 -16.18 -18.74
C SER A 2 -14.46 -17.12 -19.16
N ARG A 3 -15.66 -16.59 -19.44
CA ARG A 3 -16.88 -17.39 -19.73
C ARG A 3 -17.22 -17.58 -21.21
N ILE A 4 -16.41 -17.05 -22.14
CA ILE A 4 -16.67 -17.18 -23.59
C ILE A 4 -15.69 -18.22 -24.17
N ASN A 5 -16.22 -19.25 -24.83
CA ASN A 5 -15.45 -20.25 -25.58
C ASN A 5 -14.84 -19.60 -26.84
N LEU A 6 -13.76 -18.85 -26.66
CA LEU A 6 -12.94 -18.28 -27.72
C LEU A 6 -11.56 -18.93 -27.67
N SER A 7 -10.96 -19.18 -28.83
CA SER A 7 -9.58 -19.64 -28.90
C SER A 7 -8.62 -18.58 -28.31
N LYS A 8 -7.42 -18.99 -27.88
CA LYS A 8 -6.42 -18.05 -27.35
C LYS A 8 -6.10 -16.92 -28.34
N SER A 9 -6.04 -17.22 -29.64
CA SER A 9 -5.79 -16.24 -30.71
C SER A 9 -6.96 -15.26 -30.92
N GLN A 10 -8.20 -15.73 -30.84
CA GLN A 10 -9.38 -14.87 -30.92
C GLN A 10 -9.47 -13.93 -29.72
N ARG A 11 -9.16 -14.44 -28.51
CA ARG A 11 -9.09 -13.61 -27.30
C ARG A 11 -8.03 -12.52 -27.39
N SER A 12 -6.84 -12.84 -27.91
CA SER A 12 -5.80 -11.83 -28.08
C SER A 12 -6.16 -10.77 -29.13
N LEU A 13 -6.79 -11.17 -30.24
CA LEU A 13 -7.26 -10.23 -31.27
C LEU A 13 -8.32 -9.27 -30.72
N ILE A 14 -9.35 -9.80 -30.05
CA ILE A 14 -10.39 -8.96 -29.43
C ILE A 14 -9.80 -8.01 -28.39
N ARG A 15 -8.80 -8.48 -27.64
CA ARG A 15 -8.12 -7.64 -26.66
C ARG A 15 -7.39 -6.47 -27.30
N LEU A 16 -6.64 -6.71 -28.38
CA LEU A 16 -5.95 -5.66 -29.11
C LEU A 16 -6.91 -4.64 -29.72
N GLU A 17 -8.04 -5.07 -30.27
CA GLU A 17 -9.03 -4.13 -30.81
C GLU A 17 -9.71 -3.29 -29.71
N LEU A 18 -10.08 -3.91 -28.58
CA LEU A 18 -10.65 -3.15 -27.45
C LEU A 18 -9.65 -2.18 -26.83
N GLU A 19 -8.36 -2.54 -26.78
CA GLU A 19 -7.31 -1.65 -26.28
C GLU A 19 -7.09 -0.42 -27.18
N LYS A 20 -7.38 -0.51 -28.49
CA LYS A 20 -7.35 0.65 -29.40
C LYS A 20 -8.50 1.61 -29.11
N GLU A 21 -9.69 1.07 -28.89
CA GLU A 21 -10.89 1.87 -28.60
C GLU A 21 -10.88 2.53 -27.22
N PHE A 22 -10.04 2.05 -26.30
CA PHE A 22 -9.94 2.64 -24.97
C PHE A 22 -9.59 4.14 -25.00
N SER A 23 -8.79 4.60 -25.97
CA SER A 23 -8.47 6.03 -26.09
C SER A 23 -9.73 6.88 -26.32
N ASN A 24 -10.69 6.36 -27.10
CA ASN A 24 -11.98 7.03 -27.34
C ASN A 24 -12.83 7.05 -26.07
N VAL A 25 -12.84 5.93 -25.33
CA VAL A 25 -13.53 5.85 -24.03
C VAL A 25 -12.94 6.84 -23.05
N LEU A 26 -11.60 6.90 -22.92
CA LEU A 26 -10.92 7.82 -22.02
C LEU A 26 -11.24 9.29 -22.33
N ASN A 27 -11.19 9.68 -23.60
CA ASN A 27 -11.55 11.04 -24.03
C ASN A 27 -13.01 11.36 -23.69
N TYR A 28 -13.92 10.39 -23.84
CA TYR A 28 -15.32 10.57 -23.47
C TYR A 28 -15.51 10.69 -21.96
N LEU A 29 -14.81 9.88 -21.16
CA LEU A 29 -14.83 10.00 -19.69
C LEU A 29 -14.32 11.38 -19.25
N GLN A 30 -13.22 11.87 -19.82
CA GLN A 30 -12.72 13.23 -19.54
C GLN A 30 -13.73 14.32 -19.90
N PHE A 31 -14.38 14.19 -21.06
CA PHE A 31 -15.42 15.12 -21.46
C PHE A 31 -16.57 15.13 -20.44
N ILE A 32 -17.00 13.95 -19.97
CA ILE A 32 -18.05 13.87 -18.96
C ILE A 32 -17.59 14.46 -17.62
N ILE A 33 -16.39 14.15 -17.15
CA ILE A 33 -15.86 14.69 -15.87
C ILE A 33 -15.85 16.23 -15.90
N SER A 34 -15.38 16.81 -17.02
CA SER A 34 -15.30 18.27 -17.17
C SER A 34 -16.65 18.95 -17.36
N THR A 35 -17.63 18.26 -17.96
CA THR A 35 -18.95 18.84 -18.26
C THR A 35 -19.96 18.62 -17.14
N TYR A 36 -19.94 17.44 -16.51
CA TYR A 36 -20.93 16.98 -15.55
C TYR A 36 -20.25 16.51 -14.27
N ASN A 37 -19.90 17.46 -13.40
CA ASN A 37 -19.32 17.18 -12.09
C ASN A 37 -20.40 16.76 -11.07
N GLN A 38 -21.13 15.69 -11.36
CA GLN A 38 -22.15 15.11 -10.49
C GLN A 38 -21.66 13.79 -9.89
N ILE A 39 -21.93 13.57 -8.60
CA ILE A 39 -21.46 12.40 -7.84
C ILE A 39 -21.87 11.08 -8.51
N ASP A 40 -23.13 10.93 -8.90
CA ASP A 40 -23.64 9.70 -9.54
C ASP A 40 -22.93 9.37 -10.87
N ILE A 41 -22.48 10.41 -11.58
CA ILE A 41 -21.78 10.28 -12.85
C ILE A 41 -20.32 9.87 -12.58
N LEU A 42 -19.67 10.51 -11.60
CA LEU A 42 -18.31 10.16 -11.17
C LEU A 42 -18.21 8.73 -10.66
N SER A 43 -19.17 8.29 -9.85
CA SER A 43 -19.27 6.89 -9.38
C SER A 43 -19.26 5.91 -10.57
N LYS A 44 -20.11 6.14 -11.58
CA LYS A 44 -20.15 5.31 -12.79
C LYS A 44 -18.86 5.37 -13.61
N ILE A 45 -18.19 6.52 -13.64
CA ILE A 45 -16.89 6.67 -14.32
C ILE A 45 -15.82 5.83 -13.63
N PHE A 46 -15.70 5.90 -12.30
CA PHE A 46 -14.71 5.12 -11.56
C PHE A 46 -15.00 3.62 -11.63
N SER A 47 -16.27 3.22 -11.55
CA SER A 47 -16.68 1.83 -11.79
C SER A 47 -16.29 1.36 -13.20
N CYS A 48 -16.51 2.19 -14.23
CA CYS A 48 -16.09 1.90 -15.61
C CYS A 48 -14.57 1.75 -15.72
N LEU A 49 -13.81 2.68 -15.15
CA LEU A 49 -12.33 2.64 -15.14
C LEU A 49 -11.81 1.38 -14.44
N SER A 50 -12.37 1.01 -13.29
CA SER A 50 -12.02 -0.21 -12.59
C SER A 50 -12.19 -1.45 -13.49
N LYS A 51 -13.27 -1.54 -14.27
CA LYS A 51 -13.48 -2.66 -15.22
C LYS A 51 -12.49 -2.67 -16.38
N TRP A 52 -12.06 -1.51 -16.85
CA TRP A 52 -11.01 -1.41 -17.87
C TRP A 52 -9.61 -1.76 -17.32
N LEU A 53 -9.35 -1.46 -16.05
CA LEU A 53 -8.11 -1.88 -15.37
C LEU A 53 -8.11 -3.39 -15.09
N GLU A 54 -9.23 -3.97 -14.65
CA GLU A 54 -9.40 -5.42 -14.53
C GLU A 54 -9.21 -6.14 -15.88
N PHE A 55 -9.59 -5.49 -16.99
CA PHE A 55 -9.33 -5.99 -18.34
C PHE A 55 -7.84 -5.99 -18.70
N GLY A 56 -7.04 -5.15 -18.03
CA GLY A 56 -5.60 -5.05 -18.15
C GLY A 56 -5.12 -4.04 -19.17
N ILE A 57 -5.81 -2.90 -19.26
CA ILE A 57 -5.28 -1.72 -19.94
C ILE A 57 -4.08 -1.17 -19.17
N SER A 58 -3.11 -0.67 -19.92
CA SER A 58 -1.93 -0.07 -19.35
C SER A 58 -2.22 1.17 -18.51
N ILE A 59 -1.59 1.20 -17.33
CA ILE A 59 -1.62 2.30 -16.38
C ILE A 59 -1.20 3.64 -17.00
N LEU A 60 -0.32 3.60 -18.01
CA LEU A 60 0.13 4.77 -18.78
C LEU A 60 -1.04 5.54 -19.41
N LYS A 61 -2.09 4.83 -19.84
CA LYS A 61 -3.22 5.45 -20.54
C LYS A 61 -4.13 6.24 -19.61
N ILE A 62 -4.12 5.99 -18.31
CA ILE A 62 -5.04 6.60 -17.35
C ILE A 62 -4.39 7.69 -16.48
N GLU A 63 -3.13 8.04 -16.74
CA GLU A 63 -2.35 9.00 -15.95
C GLU A 63 -3.05 10.35 -15.78
N ILE A 64 -3.70 10.83 -16.85
CA ILE A 64 -4.46 12.07 -16.89
C ILE A 64 -5.67 12.10 -15.92
N LEU A 65 -6.12 10.95 -15.43
CA LEU A 65 -7.22 10.84 -14.47
C LEU A 65 -6.74 10.65 -13.03
N PHE A 66 -5.43 10.54 -12.77
CA PHE A 66 -4.91 10.30 -11.42
C PHE A 66 -5.33 11.40 -10.45
N GLU A 67 -5.11 12.68 -10.80
CA GLU A 67 -5.47 13.78 -9.91
C GLU A 67 -6.96 13.73 -9.51
N TYR A 68 -7.86 13.49 -10.46
CA TYR A 68 -9.29 13.34 -10.18
C TYR A 68 -9.60 12.12 -9.30
N LEU A 69 -8.98 10.97 -9.59
CA LEU A 69 -9.17 9.73 -8.86
C LEU A 69 -8.73 9.87 -7.39
N PHE A 70 -7.51 10.35 -7.16
CA PHE A 70 -6.94 10.50 -5.82
C PHE A 70 -7.65 11.59 -5.02
N ASN A 71 -8.00 12.74 -5.62
CA ASN A 71 -8.74 13.79 -4.93
C ASN A 71 -10.16 13.35 -4.52
N SER A 72 -10.78 12.47 -5.32
CA SER A 72 -12.13 11.95 -5.04
C SER A 72 -12.19 10.99 -3.85
N LEU A 73 -11.05 10.47 -3.38
CA LEU A 73 -10.98 9.57 -2.22
C LEU A 73 -11.42 10.25 -0.91
N ASN A 74 -11.33 11.58 -0.84
CA ASN A 74 -11.82 12.37 0.29
C ASN A 74 -13.36 12.46 0.35
N ASN A 75 -14.06 12.18 -0.75
CA ASN A 75 -15.51 12.25 -0.81
C ASN A 75 -16.11 10.91 -0.36
N ASP A 76 -16.78 10.91 0.80
CA ASP A 76 -17.38 9.70 1.37
C ASP A 76 -18.39 9.01 0.43
N ASN A 77 -19.10 9.77 -0.41
CA ASN A 77 -20.07 9.20 -1.35
C ASN A 77 -19.40 8.48 -2.54
N LEU A 78 -18.13 8.78 -2.83
CA LEU A 78 -17.37 8.17 -3.92
C LEU A 78 -16.33 7.17 -3.41
N PHE A 79 -16.17 7.05 -2.09
CA PHE A 79 -15.06 6.34 -1.47
C PHE A 79 -14.95 4.90 -1.96
N ASP A 80 -16.05 4.15 -1.96
CA ASP A 80 -16.04 2.73 -2.34
C ASP A 80 -15.66 2.52 -3.81
N ASP A 81 -16.20 3.34 -4.72
CA ASP A 81 -15.90 3.25 -6.14
C ASP A 81 -14.43 3.60 -6.44
N VAL A 82 -13.92 4.65 -5.78
CA VAL A 82 -12.53 5.08 -5.89
C VAL A 82 -11.58 4.05 -5.27
N TYR A 83 -11.90 3.55 -4.08
CA TYR A 83 -11.14 2.50 -3.39
C TYR A 83 -11.01 1.26 -4.27
N ASN A 84 -12.12 0.77 -4.85
CA ASN A 84 -12.12 -0.38 -5.74
C ASN A 84 -11.27 -0.13 -6.98
N CYS A 85 -11.37 1.06 -7.58
CA CYS A 85 -10.56 1.42 -8.74
C CYS A 85 -9.06 1.45 -8.40
N LEU A 86 -8.67 2.07 -7.28
CA LEU A 86 -7.28 2.14 -6.82
C LEU A 86 -6.72 0.77 -6.43
N SER A 87 -7.53 -0.07 -5.78
CA SER A 87 -7.12 -1.41 -5.39
C SER A 87 -6.78 -2.27 -6.62
N VAL A 88 -7.60 -2.21 -7.67
CA VAL A 88 -7.31 -2.88 -8.96
C VAL A 88 -6.07 -2.28 -9.62
N LEU A 89 -5.90 -0.96 -9.55
CA LEU A 89 -4.74 -0.27 -10.12
C LEU A 89 -3.44 -0.69 -9.45
N PHE A 90 -3.40 -0.74 -8.12
CA PHE A 90 -2.20 -1.10 -7.34
C PHE A 90 -1.85 -2.57 -7.42
N THR A 91 -2.84 -3.45 -7.58
CA THR A 91 -2.62 -4.91 -7.72
C THR A 91 -2.42 -5.36 -9.18
N SER A 92 -2.41 -4.42 -10.13
CA SER A 92 -2.22 -4.71 -11.55
C SER A 92 -0.81 -5.25 -11.82
N PRO A 93 -0.65 -6.29 -12.68
CA PRO A 93 0.65 -6.78 -13.11
C PRO A 93 1.51 -5.71 -13.80
N ASP A 94 0.91 -4.62 -14.27
CA ASP A 94 1.61 -3.51 -14.91
C ASP A 94 2.46 -2.68 -13.92
N ALA A 95 2.16 -2.74 -12.61
CA ALA A 95 2.99 -2.12 -11.58
C ALA A 95 4.45 -2.63 -11.65
N LEU A 96 4.62 -3.93 -11.88
CA LEU A 96 5.92 -4.58 -12.03
C LEU A 96 6.56 -4.33 -13.41
N LYS A 97 5.75 -4.15 -14.46
CA LYS A 97 6.26 -3.92 -15.83
C LYS A 97 6.75 -2.51 -16.06
N TYR A 98 6.12 -1.52 -15.41
CA TYR A 98 6.39 -0.10 -15.60
C TYR A 98 6.71 0.60 -14.27
N PRO A 99 7.81 0.22 -13.59
CA PRO A 99 8.13 0.71 -12.25
C PRO A 99 8.33 2.23 -12.21
N SER A 100 8.90 2.83 -13.25
CA SER A 100 9.07 4.29 -13.35
C SER A 100 7.73 5.03 -13.35
N THR A 101 6.74 4.55 -14.11
CA THR A 101 5.39 5.13 -14.12
C THR A 101 4.66 4.88 -12.82
N PHE A 102 4.80 3.68 -12.24
CA PHE A 102 4.21 3.36 -10.95
C PHE A 102 4.77 4.27 -9.85
N SER A 103 6.06 4.64 -9.93
CA SER A 103 6.69 5.61 -9.02
C SER A 103 6.05 7.01 -9.08
N CYS A 104 5.45 7.40 -10.20
CA CYS A 104 4.74 8.68 -10.33
C CYS A 104 3.46 8.74 -9.48
N LEU A 105 2.96 7.60 -9.00
CA LEU A 105 1.82 7.52 -8.08
C LEU A 105 2.21 7.78 -6.63
N LEU A 106 3.49 7.58 -6.29
CA LEU A 106 3.97 7.66 -4.91
C LEU A 106 3.66 9.02 -4.24
N PRO A 107 3.80 10.19 -4.91
CA PRO A 107 3.39 11.46 -4.32
C PRO A 107 1.91 11.52 -3.94
N TYR A 108 1.02 10.88 -4.70
CA TYR A 108 -0.41 10.82 -4.39
C TYR A 108 -0.69 9.86 -3.22
N VAL A 109 -0.02 8.72 -3.17
CA VAL A 109 -0.18 7.75 -2.07
C VAL A 109 0.34 8.33 -0.75
N ILE A 110 1.42 9.12 -0.76
CA ILE A 110 1.91 9.82 0.44
C ILE A 110 0.84 10.76 1.01
N GLN A 111 -0.02 11.37 0.16
CA GLN A 111 -1.10 12.24 0.64
C GLN A 111 -2.18 11.48 1.42
N PHE A 112 -2.24 10.15 1.33
CA PHE A 112 -3.12 9.33 2.17
C PHE A 112 -2.83 9.48 3.65
N GLU A 113 -1.63 9.94 4.03
CA GLU A 113 -1.31 10.31 5.42
C GLU A 113 -2.35 11.28 6.00
N THR A 114 -2.76 12.27 5.21
CA THR A 114 -3.75 13.28 5.64
C THR A 114 -5.16 12.69 5.80
N ILE A 115 -5.52 11.74 4.95
CA ILE A 115 -6.80 11.04 4.99
C ILE A 115 -6.85 10.12 6.22
N LEU A 116 -5.74 9.41 6.49
CA LEU A 116 -5.61 8.61 7.71
C LEU A 116 -5.77 9.48 8.96
N ASP A 117 -5.10 10.62 9.04
CA ASP A 117 -5.21 11.52 10.20
C ASP A 117 -6.65 11.98 10.45
N GLN A 118 -7.39 12.30 9.38
CA GLN A 118 -8.79 12.65 9.47
C GLN A 118 -9.65 11.47 9.95
N CYS A 119 -9.42 10.27 9.41
CA CYS A 119 -10.17 9.06 9.80
C CYS A 119 -9.93 8.72 11.28
N LEU A 120 -8.68 8.85 11.75
CA LEU A 120 -8.30 8.61 13.15
C LEU A 120 -8.93 9.64 14.10
N THR A 121 -9.01 10.90 13.68
CA THR A 121 -9.63 11.96 14.48
C THR A 121 -11.13 11.74 14.63
N ILE A 122 -11.80 11.30 13.56
CA ILE A 122 -13.25 11.02 13.55
C ILE A 122 -13.56 9.66 14.20
N GLY A 123 -12.60 8.74 14.25
CA GLY A 123 -12.78 7.37 14.74
C GLY A 123 -13.41 6.43 13.72
N ASN A 124 -13.30 6.73 12.42
CA ASN A 124 -13.80 5.86 11.35
C ASN A 124 -12.83 4.69 11.10
N LYS A 125 -13.04 3.58 11.82
CA LYS A 125 -12.18 2.39 11.75
C LYS A 125 -12.21 1.73 10.37
N GLU A 126 -13.38 1.64 9.75
CA GLU A 126 -13.55 0.99 8.44
C GLU A 126 -12.76 1.73 7.34
N LYS A 127 -12.92 3.05 7.27
CA LYS A 127 -12.18 3.88 6.30
C LYS A 127 -10.67 3.85 6.58
N THR A 128 -10.26 3.88 7.85
CA THR A 128 -8.85 3.72 8.25
C THR A 128 -8.28 2.41 7.71
N GLU A 129 -8.96 1.28 7.92
CA GLU A 129 -8.52 -0.03 7.44
C GLU A 129 -8.44 -0.09 5.91
N CYS A 130 -9.43 0.46 5.20
CA CYS A 130 -9.42 0.53 3.74
C CYS A 130 -8.24 1.36 3.20
N ILE A 131 -7.96 2.53 3.79
CA ILE A 131 -6.80 3.34 3.38
C ILE A 131 -5.49 2.60 3.68
N THR A 132 -5.35 1.98 4.86
CA THR A 132 -4.16 1.17 5.18
C THR A 132 -3.97 0.03 4.18
N LYS A 133 -5.05 -0.67 3.77
CA LYS A 133 -4.99 -1.69 2.72
C LYS A 133 -4.47 -1.14 1.40
N LEU A 134 -4.93 0.04 0.96
CA LEU A 134 -4.42 0.67 -0.27
C LEU A 134 -2.93 0.99 -0.17
N ILE A 135 -2.48 1.52 0.97
CA ILE A 135 -1.06 1.82 1.20
C ILE A 135 -0.23 0.53 1.13
N MET A 136 -0.69 -0.57 1.76
CA MET A 136 0.03 -1.85 1.73
C MET A 136 0.04 -2.46 0.33
N GLN A 137 -1.09 -2.48 -0.38
CA GLN A 137 -1.18 -2.98 -1.76
C GLN A 137 -0.23 -2.23 -2.71
N PHE A 138 -0.09 -0.92 -2.52
CA PHE A 138 0.90 -0.14 -3.26
C PHE A 138 2.33 -0.49 -2.84
N GLY A 139 2.56 -0.60 -1.53
CA GLY A 139 3.87 -0.90 -0.93
C GLY A 139 4.45 -2.24 -1.37
N GLU A 140 3.63 -3.29 -1.45
CA GLU A 140 4.04 -4.64 -1.89
C GLU A 140 4.72 -4.63 -3.27
N ASN A 141 4.24 -3.79 -4.19
CA ASN A 141 4.83 -3.65 -5.53
C ASN A 141 5.95 -2.59 -5.59
N LEU A 142 6.12 -1.78 -4.54
CA LEU A 142 7.07 -0.68 -4.50
C LEU A 142 8.37 -1.01 -3.75
N VAL A 143 8.42 -2.07 -2.93
CA VAL A 143 9.59 -2.35 -2.06
C VAL A 143 10.93 -2.32 -2.81
N GLN A 144 11.02 -3.04 -3.93
CA GLN A 144 12.23 -3.04 -4.77
C GLN A 144 12.60 -1.64 -5.25
N LEU A 145 11.60 -0.84 -5.62
CA LEU A 145 11.80 0.51 -6.08
C LEU A 145 12.19 1.46 -4.93
N ILE A 146 11.65 1.28 -3.72
CA ILE A 146 12.05 2.03 -2.52
C ILE A 146 13.55 1.84 -2.29
N VAL A 147 14.02 0.59 -2.28
CA VAL A 147 15.45 0.26 -2.10
C VAL A 147 16.31 0.94 -3.17
N GLN A 148 15.90 0.87 -4.43
CA GLN A 148 16.60 1.55 -5.54
C GLN A 148 16.61 3.08 -5.35
N MET A 149 15.45 3.67 -5.04
CA MET A 149 15.28 5.12 -4.83
C MET A 149 16.16 5.63 -3.69
N SER A 150 16.28 4.88 -2.60
CA SER A 150 17.14 5.22 -1.46
C SER A 150 18.63 5.23 -1.83
N MET A 151 19.06 4.41 -2.80
CA MET A 151 20.45 4.36 -3.27
C MET A 151 20.80 5.38 -4.35
N THR A 152 19.81 6.02 -4.97
CA THR A 152 20.08 7.03 -6.00
C THR A 152 20.69 8.30 -5.42
N THR A 153 21.42 9.07 -6.24
CA THR A 153 21.90 10.42 -5.86
C THR A 153 20.81 11.50 -5.92
N ASN A 154 19.60 11.15 -6.38
CA ASN A 154 18.49 12.08 -6.49
C ASN A 154 17.82 12.27 -5.12
N SER A 155 18.03 13.44 -4.52
CA SER A 155 17.46 13.79 -3.21
C SER A 155 15.94 13.67 -3.15
N GLN A 156 15.23 13.98 -4.24
CA GLN A 156 13.77 13.86 -4.27
C GLN A 156 13.31 12.41 -4.17
N SER A 157 13.99 11.49 -4.86
CA SER A 157 13.66 10.05 -4.81
C SER A 157 13.90 9.49 -3.41
N GLN A 158 15.02 9.86 -2.78
CA GLN A 158 15.31 9.49 -1.40
C GLN A 158 14.22 10.01 -0.44
N ILE A 159 13.83 11.29 -0.54
CA ILE A 159 12.77 11.89 0.29
C ILE A 159 11.44 11.14 0.13
N LEU A 160 11.05 10.81 -1.11
CA LEU A 160 9.81 10.08 -1.37
C LEU A 160 9.84 8.67 -0.76
N SER A 161 10.98 7.96 -0.89
CA SER A 161 11.16 6.64 -0.27
C SER A 161 11.01 6.68 1.26
N HIS A 162 11.62 7.66 1.92
CA HIS A 162 11.50 7.86 3.37
C HIS A 162 10.09 8.26 3.80
N ASN A 163 9.41 9.14 3.05
CA ASN A 163 8.04 9.53 3.35
C ASN A 163 7.08 8.34 3.28
N PHE A 164 7.28 7.43 2.32
CA PHE A 164 6.51 6.21 2.25
C PHE A 164 6.76 5.28 3.45
N CYS A 165 8.03 5.03 3.79
CA CYS A 165 8.36 4.20 4.96
C CYS A 165 7.81 4.81 6.27
N ARG A 166 7.81 6.14 6.41
CA ARG A 166 7.16 6.82 7.54
C ARG A 166 5.64 6.59 7.55
N LEU A 167 4.99 6.64 6.38
CA LEU A 167 3.56 6.36 6.27
C LEU A 167 3.23 4.91 6.65
N VAL A 168 4.05 3.93 6.25
CA VAL A 168 3.88 2.53 6.68
C VAL A 168 4.11 2.39 8.19
N MET A 169 5.13 3.05 8.74
CA MET A 169 5.39 3.07 10.18
C MET A 169 4.19 3.60 10.96
N LYS A 170 3.57 4.69 10.49
CA LYS A 170 2.35 5.24 11.07
C LYS A 170 1.19 4.25 11.12
N CYS A 171 1.05 3.40 10.09
CA CYS A 171 0.07 2.32 10.07
C CYS A 171 0.43 1.20 11.06
N THR A 172 1.71 0.95 11.28
CA THR A 172 2.21 -0.04 12.25
C THR A 172 1.97 0.43 13.69
N GLU A 173 2.19 1.72 13.93
CA GLU A 173 2.00 2.44 15.20
C GLU A 173 0.53 2.73 15.52
N MET A 174 -0.41 2.12 14.80
CA MET A 174 -1.83 2.35 15.01
C MET A 174 -2.20 2.14 16.48
N LYS A 175 -2.80 3.17 17.09
CA LYS A 175 -3.14 3.14 18.50
C LYS A 175 -4.28 2.16 18.75
N GLY A 176 -4.16 1.46 19.86
CA GLY A 176 -5.14 0.51 20.36
C GLY A 176 -4.67 -0.94 20.27
N GLN A 177 -5.41 -1.81 20.92
CA GLN A 177 -5.15 -3.24 20.98
C GLN A 177 -5.77 -3.99 19.78
N TYR A 178 -4.95 -4.76 19.07
CA TYR A 178 -5.43 -5.71 18.07
C TYR A 178 -6.15 -6.91 18.73
N PRO A 179 -7.23 -7.45 18.16
CA PRO A 179 -7.95 -7.00 16.96
C PRO A 179 -9.11 -6.01 17.23
N ILE A 180 -9.39 -5.72 18.50
CA ILE A 180 -10.66 -5.09 18.91
C ILE A 180 -10.67 -3.59 18.61
N GLU A 181 -9.58 -2.91 18.97
CA GLU A 181 -9.50 -1.47 18.85
C GLU A 181 -9.02 -1.07 17.46
N GLU A 182 -8.10 -1.84 16.88
CA GLU A 182 -7.56 -1.63 15.53
C GLU A 182 -7.15 -2.96 14.86
N THR A 183 -7.16 -2.98 13.53
CA THR A 183 -6.78 -4.13 12.68
C THR A 183 -5.65 -3.80 11.70
N CYS A 184 -5.20 -2.54 11.67
CA CYS A 184 -4.35 -1.98 10.63
C CYS A 184 -2.89 -2.40 10.78
N SER A 185 -2.39 -2.50 12.01
CA SER A 185 -0.99 -2.80 12.28
C SER A 185 -0.58 -4.16 11.69
N ALA A 186 -1.46 -5.16 11.75
CA ALA A 186 -1.25 -6.50 11.19
C ALA A 186 -1.01 -6.49 9.67
N LEU A 187 -1.59 -5.52 8.95
CA LEU A 187 -1.45 -5.40 7.50
C LEU A 187 -0.03 -5.02 7.06
N THR A 188 0.79 -4.48 7.97
CA THR A 188 2.12 -3.94 7.65
C THR A 188 3.24 -4.98 7.66
N PHE A 189 3.01 -6.16 8.23
CA PHE A 189 4.06 -7.16 8.44
C PHE A 189 4.66 -7.66 7.11
N SER A 190 3.83 -7.87 6.09
CA SER A 190 4.31 -8.30 4.76
C SER A 190 5.28 -7.29 4.17
N PHE A 191 4.99 -5.99 4.29
CA PHE A 191 5.86 -4.93 3.82
C PHE A 191 7.23 -4.96 4.52
N TRP A 192 7.25 -5.02 5.86
CA TRP A 192 8.50 -5.00 6.62
C TRP A 192 9.38 -6.23 6.33
N ASN A 193 8.77 -7.40 6.24
CA ASN A 193 9.48 -8.63 5.90
C ASN A 193 10.03 -8.57 4.46
N THR A 194 9.23 -8.11 3.49
CA THR A 194 9.68 -7.96 2.09
C THR A 194 10.82 -6.94 1.98
N LEU A 195 10.76 -5.84 2.74
CA LEU A 195 11.83 -4.83 2.75
C LEU A 195 13.14 -5.39 3.30
N GLU A 196 13.07 -6.21 4.35
CA GLU A 196 14.22 -6.93 4.89
C GLU A 196 14.82 -7.87 3.84
N GLU A 197 14.00 -8.75 3.25
CA GLU A 197 14.43 -9.69 2.22
C GLU A 197 15.11 -9.00 1.04
N GLU A 198 14.53 -7.90 0.55
CA GLU A 198 15.08 -7.13 -0.56
C GLU A 198 16.44 -6.51 -0.21
N ILE A 199 16.62 -5.95 0.99
CA ILE A 199 17.93 -5.41 1.42
C ILE A 199 18.96 -6.53 1.61
N ILE A 200 18.55 -7.67 2.15
CA ILE A 200 19.45 -8.83 2.35
C ILE A 200 19.87 -9.45 1.01
N SER A 201 19.00 -9.42 0.01
CA SER A 201 19.26 -9.97 -1.33
C SER A 201 20.34 -9.24 -2.12
N ILE A 202 20.77 -8.05 -1.66
CA ILE A 202 21.76 -7.23 -2.35
C ILE A 202 23.13 -7.89 -2.30
N ASN A 203 23.62 -8.28 -3.49
CA ASN A 203 24.90 -8.96 -3.65
C ASN A 203 26.11 -8.11 -3.22
N GLU A 204 26.04 -6.79 -3.41
CA GLU A 204 27.15 -5.89 -3.10
C GLU A 204 27.09 -5.45 -1.63
N LYS A 205 27.97 -6.03 -0.81
CA LYS A 205 27.97 -5.81 0.65
C LYS A 205 28.07 -4.35 1.08
N THR A 206 28.84 -3.53 0.36
CA THR A 206 28.93 -2.08 0.61
C THR A 206 27.60 -1.38 0.44
N ASN A 207 26.83 -1.69 -0.59
CA ASN A 207 25.51 -1.12 -0.83
C ASN A 207 24.50 -1.61 0.21
N GLN A 208 24.58 -2.90 0.57
CA GLN A 208 23.78 -3.47 1.65
C GLN A 208 24.05 -2.74 2.97
N ASP A 209 25.31 -2.57 3.37
CA ASP A 209 25.70 -1.88 4.60
C ASP A 209 25.17 -0.42 4.63
N ILE A 210 25.20 0.28 3.49
CA ILE A 210 24.64 1.64 3.36
C ILE A 210 23.13 1.66 3.59
N LEU A 211 22.40 0.73 2.96
CA LEU A 211 20.94 0.61 3.13
C LEU A 211 20.56 0.24 4.55
N LEU A 212 21.30 -0.69 5.15
CA LEU A 212 21.11 -1.09 6.53
C LEU A 212 21.26 0.11 7.47
N GLU A 213 22.26 0.97 7.26
CA GLU A 213 22.41 2.18 8.08
C GLU A 213 21.29 3.20 7.80
N LEU A 214 20.83 3.35 6.55
CA LEU A 214 19.73 4.23 6.16
C LEU A 214 18.39 3.83 6.82
N PHE A 215 18.06 2.54 6.82
CA PHE A 215 16.81 2.02 7.37
C PHE A 215 16.89 1.66 8.84
N ARG A 216 18.09 1.71 9.43
CA ARG A 216 18.34 1.32 10.83
C ARG A 216 17.35 1.90 11.82
N SER A 217 17.13 3.22 11.75
CA SER A 217 16.22 3.91 12.68
C SER A 217 14.78 3.41 12.57
N TYR A 218 14.33 3.02 11.37
CA TYR A 218 13.01 2.41 11.19
C TYR A 218 12.94 1.02 11.81
N PHE A 219 13.96 0.18 11.65
CA PHE A 219 13.99 -1.16 12.23
C PHE A 219 14.08 -1.13 13.76
N GLU A 220 14.89 -0.21 14.32
CA GLU A 220 14.96 0.01 15.77
C GLU A 220 13.60 0.46 16.32
N ASN A 221 12.96 1.46 15.69
CA ASN A 221 11.63 1.92 16.09
C ASN A 221 10.57 0.80 15.92
N LEU A 222 10.63 0.04 14.82
CA LEU A 222 9.72 -1.07 14.56
C LEU A 222 9.74 -2.08 15.71
N ILE A 223 10.93 -2.51 16.16
CA ILE A 223 11.06 -3.42 17.30
C ILE A 223 10.36 -2.87 18.54
N GLU A 224 10.54 -1.59 18.86
CA GLU A 224 9.91 -0.96 20.02
C GLU A 224 8.38 -0.95 19.91
N VAL A 225 7.87 -0.59 18.73
CA VAL A 225 6.44 -0.58 18.44
C VAL A 225 5.88 -2.00 18.55
N LEU A 226 6.51 -2.99 17.94
CA LEU A 226 6.05 -4.38 17.97
C LEU A 226 6.07 -4.97 19.38
N ILE A 227 7.06 -4.63 20.21
CA ILE A 227 7.07 -5.00 21.64
C ILE A 227 5.83 -4.44 22.34
N SER A 228 5.52 -3.16 22.12
CA SER A 228 4.34 -2.50 22.71
C SER A 228 3.04 -3.16 22.22
N LYS A 229 2.91 -3.39 20.91
CA LYS A 229 1.74 -4.04 20.29
C LYS A 229 1.55 -5.49 20.72
N GLY A 230 2.62 -6.19 21.06
CA GLY A 230 2.61 -7.57 21.53
C GLY A 230 2.29 -7.73 23.02
N GLN A 231 2.14 -6.63 23.78
CA GLN A 231 1.76 -6.67 25.19
C GLN A 231 0.34 -7.22 25.37
N LEU A 232 0.14 -8.00 26.43
CA LEU A 232 -1.19 -8.48 26.80
C LEU A 232 -2.08 -7.27 27.16
N PRO A 233 -3.37 -7.30 26.80
CA PRO A 233 -4.29 -6.24 27.18
C PRO A 233 -4.47 -6.20 28.71
N ASP A 234 -4.65 -5.00 29.26
CA ASP A 234 -4.90 -4.82 30.71
C ASP A 234 -6.13 -5.58 31.21
N ASN A 235 -7.13 -5.77 30.34
CA ASN A 235 -8.35 -6.51 30.65
C ASN A 235 -8.68 -7.55 29.58
N GLU A 236 -8.17 -8.76 29.77
CA GLU A 236 -8.42 -9.91 28.88
C GLU A 236 -9.89 -10.34 28.80
N ASN A 237 -10.76 -9.88 29.71
CA ASN A 237 -12.18 -10.27 29.71
C ASN A 237 -12.98 -9.60 28.59
N ILE A 238 -12.43 -8.55 27.98
CA ILE A 238 -13.05 -7.86 26.82
C ILE A 238 -12.96 -8.74 25.57
N PHE A 239 -12.00 -9.67 25.53
CA PHE A 239 -11.73 -10.50 24.37
C PHE A 239 -12.65 -11.71 24.35
N THR A 240 -13.31 -11.93 23.22
CA THR A 240 -13.95 -13.21 22.91
C THR A 240 -12.89 -14.30 22.71
N TYR A 241 -13.31 -15.56 22.66
CA TYR A 241 -12.39 -16.65 22.33
C TYR A 241 -11.72 -16.44 20.95
N GLU A 242 -12.47 -15.96 19.98
CA GLU A 242 -11.96 -15.66 18.63
C GLU A 242 -10.94 -14.51 18.67
N ASP A 243 -11.21 -13.45 19.43
CA ASP A 243 -10.26 -12.33 19.58
C ASP A 243 -8.95 -12.78 20.23
N LYS A 244 -9.01 -13.68 21.22
CA LYS A 244 -7.81 -14.24 21.86
C LYS A 244 -6.99 -15.06 20.88
N GLU A 245 -7.65 -15.82 20.01
CA GLU A 245 -6.99 -16.60 18.98
C GLU A 245 -6.34 -15.71 17.91
N LEU A 246 -7.07 -14.70 17.42
CA LEU A 246 -6.53 -13.70 16.49
C LEU A 246 -5.33 -12.98 17.11
N PHE A 247 -5.43 -12.56 18.37
CA PHE A 247 -4.34 -11.90 19.06
C PHE A 247 -3.13 -12.83 19.29
N ARG A 248 -3.37 -14.13 19.53
CA ARG A 248 -2.30 -15.13 19.60
C ARG A 248 -1.54 -15.22 18.27
N CYS A 249 -2.26 -15.33 17.15
CA CYS A 249 -1.65 -15.36 15.81
C CYS A 249 -0.88 -14.06 15.53
N TYR A 250 -1.49 -12.91 15.81
CA TYR A 250 -0.84 -11.60 15.68
C TYR A 250 0.47 -11.49 16.48
N ARG A 251 0.52 -12.03 17.69
CA ARG A 251 1.76 -12.08 18.49
C ARG A 251 2.81 -13.02 17.89
N SER A 252 2.40 -14.12 17.25
CA SER A 252 3.32 -14.97 16.50
C SER A 252 3.92 -14.20 15.32
N ASP A 253 3.12 -13.49 14.54
CA ASP A 253 3.59 -12.69 13.42
C ASP A 253 4.54 -11.56 13.89
N ILE A 254 4.24 -10.92 15.03
CA ILE A 254 5.13 -9.95 15.68
C ILE A 254 6.50 -10.57 15.96
N ILE A 255 6.53 -11.76 16.55
CA ILE A 255 7.78 -12.45 16.89
C ILE A 255 8.57 -12.75 15.62
N ASP A 256 7.92 -13.25 14.58
CA ASP A 256 8.55 -13.56 13.30
C ASP A 256 9.17 -12.31 12.66
N THR A 257 8.41 -11.20 12.57
CA THR A 257 8.93 -9.93 12.06
C THR A 257 10.07 -9.39 12.92
N MET A 258 9.96 -9.45 14.26
CA MET A 258 11.04 -9.02 15.16
C MET A 258 12.32 -9.85 14.98
N LEU A 259 12.19 -11.16 14.73
CA LEU A 259 13.34 -12.03 14.46
C LEU A 259 14.05 -11.64 13.16
N CYS A 260 13.32 -11.32 12.09
CA CYS A 260 13.89 -10.75 10.86
C CYS A 260 14.67 -9.46 11.15
N MET A 261 14.07 -8.52 11.88
CA MET A 261 14.75 -7.26 12.24
C MET A 261 15.99 -7.49 13.11
N TYR A 262 15.95 -8.47 14.03
CA TYR A 262 17.10 -8.85 14.84
C TYR A 262 18.23 -9.44 14.00
N ASN A 263 17.92 -10.25 12.99
CA ASN A 263 18.94 -10.83 12.10
C ASN A 263 19.71 -9.74 11.34
N ILE A 264 19.03 -8.69 10.92
CA ILE A 264 19.66 -7.51 10.31
C ILE A 264 20.52 -6.74 11.32
N LEU A 265 19.93 -6.34 12.45
CA LEU A 265 20.56 -5.41 13.40
C LEU A 265 21.62 -6.09 14.28
N GLY A 266 21.56 -7.43 14.39
CA GLY A 266 22.39 -8.25 15.25
C GLY A 266 22.35 -7.80 16.71
N ASN A 267 23.49 -7.89 17.40
CA ASN A 267 23.63 -7.47 18.80
C ASN A 267 23.34 -5.98 19.06
N ARG A 268 23.19 -5.15 18.01
CA ARG A 268 22.87 -3.73 18.16
C ARG A 268 21.39 -3.49 18.47
N ALA A 269 20.50 -4.41 18.07
CA ALA A 269 19.08 -4.38 18.46
C ALA A 269 18.88 -4.38 19.99
N MET A 270 19.79 -5.01 20.74
CA MET A 270 19.71 -5.11 22.20
C MET A 270 20.47 -4.03 22.96
N LYS A 271 21.22 -3.15 22.29
CA LYS A 271 22.09 -2.15 22.97
C LYS A 271 21.37 -0.88 23.42
N GLY A 272 20.11 -0.70 23.07
CA GLY A 272 19.37 0.53 23.37
C GLY A 272 18.69 0.61 24.74
N LYS A 273 18.42 -0.51 25.44
CA LYS A 273 17.43 -0.50 26.57
C LYS A 273 17.71 -1.48 27.73
N LEU A 274 18.97 -1.72 28.07
CA LEU A 274 19.37 -2.36 29.34
C LEU A 274 20.17 -1.40 30.25
N ASN A 275 19.77 -0.14 30.31
CA ASN A 275 20.22 0.81 31.34
C ASN A 275 19.03 1.24 32.20
#